data_AF-A0A530GIK6-F1
#
_entry.id   AF-A0A530GIK6-F1
#
_cell.length_a   1.000
_cell.length_b   1.000
_cell.length_c   1.000
_cell.angle_alpha   90.00
_cell.angle_beta   90.00
_cell.angle_gamma   90.00
#
_symmetry.space_group_name_H-M   'P 1'
#
loop_
_entity.id
_entity.type
_entity.pdbx_description
1 polymer ?
#
loop_
_entity_poly.entity_id
_entity_poly.type
_entity_poly.pdbx_seq_one_letter_code
_entity_poly.pdbx_strand_id
1 'polypeptide(L)'
;MPARNAVYPAKRHALYDIHRYAPAIRSGDLLFVSGQVGSRKDGSPEPLFEDQVKKAFANLREVLAAAGCSFDDVVDVTTFHTKPDEQIETVLAVRAEEIGQPPYPNWTAVGVNWLAGFDFEIKVVARIPTQVG
;
A
#
# COMPACT_ATOMS: atom_id res chain seq x y z
N MET A 1 -19.32 21.86 4.19
CA MET A 1 -18.21 21.30 3.39
C MET A 1 -18.22 19.79 3.61
N PRO A 2 -18.08 18.94 2.57
CA PRO A 2 -18.02 17.50 2.80
C PRO A 2 -16.76 17.15 3.61
N ALA A 3 -16.93 16.39 4.69
CA ALA A 3 -15.83 15.91 5.52
C ALA A 3 -15.16 14.70 4.84
N ARG A 4 -13.84 14.55 5.03
CA ARG A 4 -13.10 13.38 4.54
C ARG A 4 -13.51 12.14 5.34
N ASN A 5 -13.80 11.04 4.65
CA ASN A 5 -14.06 9.74 5.29
C ASN A 5 -12.75 8.93 5.35
N ALA A 6 -12.04 9.04 6.47
CA ALA A 6 -10.76 8.34 6.67
C ALA A 6 -10.98 6.89 7.11
N VAL A 7 -10.23 5.97 6.52
CA VAL A 7 -10.21 4.54 6.86
C VAL A 7 -8.92 4.23 7.59
N TYR A 8 -9.01 3.53 8.73
CA TYR A 8 -7.85 3.13 9.52
C TYR A 8 -7.81 1.61 9.71
N PRO A 9 -6.66 0.96 9.52
CA PRO A 9 -6.49 -0.44 9.87
C PRO A 9 -6.64 -0.63 11.39
N ALA A 10 -7.08 -1.82 11.79
CA ALA A 10 -7.21 -2.18 13.20
C ALA A 10 -5.86 -2.10 13.94
N LYS A 11 -4.78 -2.50 13.26
CA LYS A 11 -3.41 -2.32 13.73
C LYS A 11 -2.82 -1.05 13.11
N ARG A 12 -2.87 0.04 13.86
CA ARG A 12 -2.24 1.30 13.42
C ARG A 12 -0.74 1.22 13.63
N HIS A 13 0.04 1.74 12.67
CA HIS A 13 1.44 2.05 12.88
C HIS A 13 1.61 3.54 13.19
N ALA A 14 2.62 3.87 14.01
CA ALA A 14 2.79 5.19 14.61
C ALA A 14 2.93 6.34 13.59
N LEU A 15 3.36 6.04 12.36
CA LEU A 15 3.57 7.03 11.29
C LEU A 15 2.34 7.91 11.03
N TYR A 16 1.13 7.36 11.10
CA TYR A 16 -0.10 8.11 10.80
C TYR A 16 -0.33 9.25 11.79
N ASP A 17 -0.10 8.99 13.08
CA ASP A 17 -0.27 9.98 14.15
C ASP A 17 0.90 10.98 14.18
N ILE A 18 2.13 10.48 13.98
CA ILE A 18 3.36 11.30 13.95
C ILE A 18 3.31 12.31 12.79
N HIS A 19 2.93 11.85 11.58
CA HIS A 19 2.95 12.66 10.37
C HIS A 19 1.58 13.25 9.98
N ARG A 20 0.52 12.96 10.75
CA ARG A 20 -0.83 13.54 10.60
C ARG A 20 -1.47 13.31 9.22
N TYR A 21 -1.43 12.07 8.73
CA TYR A 21 -2.10 11.67 7.49
C TYR A 21 -2.96 10.42 7.71
N ALA A 22 -4.02 10.29 6.91
CA ALA A 22 -4.89 9.12 6.94
C ALA A 22 -4.28 7.96 6.14
N PRO A 23 -4.44 6.69 6.56
CA PRO A 23 -4.00 5.51 5.82
C PRO A 23 -4.67 5.39 4.46
N ALA A 24 -5.96 5.70 4.41
CA ALA A 24 -6.74 5.79 3.20
C ALA A 24 -7.92 6.75 3.38
N ILE A 25 -8.40 7.31 2.26
CA ILE A 25 -9.62 8.09 2.20
C ILE A 25 -10.62 7.38 1.30
N ARG A 26 -11.82 7.14 1.83
CA ARG A 26 -12.98 6.73 1.03
C ARG A 26 -13.62 7.96 0.38
N SER A 27 -13.84 7.89 -0.92
CA SER A 27 -14.57 8.90 -1.70
C SER A 27 -15.53 8.19 -2.65
N GLY A 28 -16.80 8.09 -2.24
CA GLY A 28 -17.81 7.33 -3.00
C GLY A 28 -17.51 5.83 -2.99
N ASP A 29 -17.38 5.27 -4.18
CA ASP A 29 -17.02 3.87 -4.48
C ASP A 29 -15.51 3.67 -4.66
N LEU A 30 -14.68 4.69 -4.43
CA LEU A 30 -13.22 4.60 -4.51
C LEU A 30 -12.56 4.73 -3.14
N LEU A 31 -11.49 3.96 -2.96
CA LEU A 31 -10.56 4.04 -1.85
C LEU A 31 -9.21 4.53 -2.37
N PHE A 32 -8.79 5.70 -1.90
CA PHE A 32 -7.47 6.24 -2.17
C PHE A 32 -6.56 5.90 -1.00
N VAL A 33 -5.65 4.95 -1.22
CA VAL A 33 -4.71 4.48 -0.19
C VAL A 33 -3.45 5.34 -0.24
N SER A 34 -2.98 5.80 0.92
CA SER A 34 -1.64 6.40 1.04
C SER A 34 -0.57 5.37 0.73
N GLY A 35 0.64 5.83 0.38
CA GLY A 35 1.78 4.95 0.19
C GLY A 35 1.99 4.02 1.37
N GLN A 36 2.06 2.72 1.09
CA GLN A 36 2.36 1.70 2.09
C GLN A 36 3.81 1.29 1.92
N VAL A 37 4.51 1.30 3.05
CA VAL A 37 5.93 0.97 3.17
C VAL A 37 6.10 -0.17 4.17
N GLY A 38 7.26 -0.81 4.15
CA GLY A 38 7.62 -1.90 5.06
C GLY A 38 7.92 -1.44 6.48
N SER A 39 6.99 -0.69 7.08
CA SER A 39 7.13 -0.15 8.44
C SER A 39 6.74 -1.18 9.50
N ARG A 40 7.54 -1.23 10.55
CA ARG A 40 7.23 -1.89 11.82
C ARG A 40 6.28 -1.02 12.64
N LYS A 41 5.78 -1.55 13.76
CA LYS A 41 4.79 -0.84 14.61
C LYS A 41 5.29 0.51 15.12
N ASP A 42 6.58 0.61 15.39
CA ASP A 42 7.26 1.83 15.84
C ASP A 42 7.53 2.84 14.71
N GLY A 43 7.20 2.49 13.45
CA GLY A 43 7.41 3.32 12.27
C GLY A 43 8.77 3.16 11.60
N SER A 44 9.67 2.36 12.16
CA SER A 44 10.97 2.08 11.54
C SER A 44 10.85 1.07 10.38
N PRO A 45 11.74 1.11 9.37
CA PRO A 45 11.75 0.15 8.28
C PRO A 45 12.17 -1.25 8.75
N GLU A 46 11.65 -2.29 8.08
CA GLU A 46 12.31 -3.58 8.09
C GLU A 46 13.72 -3.46 7.46
N PRO A 47 14.75 -4.07 8.07
CA PRO A 47 16.14 -3.85 7.68
C PRO A 47 16.55 -4.67 6.45
N LEU A 48 15.90 -5.81 6.21
CA LEU A 48 16.11 -6.62 5.01
C LEU A 48 15.12 -6.17 3.94
N PHE A 49 15.61 -5.92 2.72
CA PHE A 49 14.80 -5.34 1.64
C PHE A 49 13.60 -6.23 1.29
N GLU A 50 13.80 -7.54 1.13
CA GLU A 50 12.72 -8.48 0.84
C GLU A 50 11.62 -8.45 1.92
N ASP A 51 12.01 -8.45 3.20
CA ASP A 51 11.08 -8.35 4.32
C ASP A 51 10.37 -6.99 4.34
N GLN A 52 11.05 -5.92 3.92
CA GLN A 52 10.46 -4.61 3.77
C GLN A 52 9.38 -4.58 2.68
N VAL A 53 9.61 -5.23 1.54
CA VAL A 53 8.61 -5.37 0.47
C VAL A 53 7.42 -6.20 0.97
N LYS A 54 7.66 -7.39 1.54
CA LYS A 54 6.59 -8.24 2.13
C LYS A 54 5.77 -7.47 3.16
N LYS A 55 6.45 -6.71 4.02
CA LYS A 55 5.80 -5.90 5.05
C LYS A 55 4.96 -4.77 4.45
N ALA A 56 5.40 -4.14 3.36
CA ALA A 56 4.62 -3.12 2.66
C ALA A 56 3.31 -3.69 2.10
N PHE A 57 3.36 -4.86 1.46
CA PHE A 57 2.16 -5.57 0.98
C PHE A 57 1.25 -6.01 2.14
N ALA A 58 1.81 -6.51 3.23
CA ALA A 58 1.04 -6.87 4.42
C ALA A 58 0.34 -5.65 5.05
N ASN A 59 1.03 -4.51 5.17
CA ASN A 59 0.45 -3.27 5.67
C ASN A 59 -0.67 -2.77 4.73
N LEU A 60 -0.45 -2.84 3.41
CA LEU A 60 -1.48 -2.52 2.42
C LEU A 60 -2.73 -3.41 2.55
N ARG A 61 -2.53 -4.72 2.75
CA ARG A 61 -3.63 -5.67 2.98
C ARG A 61 -4.48 -5.29 4.19
N GLU A 62 -3.84 -4.87 5.29
CA GLU A 62 -4.55 -4.42 6.50
C GLU A 62 -5.36 -3.13 6.25
N VAL A 63 -4.84 -2.20 5.44
CA VAL A 63 -5.56 -0.97 5.06
C VAL A 63 -6.74 -1.26 4.13
N LEU A 64 -6.56 -2.11 3.13
CA LEU A 64 -7.64 -2.54 2.23
C LEU A 64 -8.75 -3.25 3.00
N ALA A 65 -8.40 -4.18 3.88
CA ALA A 65 -9.38 -4.93 4.69
C ALA A 65 -10.22 -4.01 5.59
N ALA A 66 -9.66 -2.91 6.09
CA ALA A 66 -10.39 -1.94 6.90
C ALA A 66 -11.48 -1.18 6.11
N ALA A 67 -11.39 -1.15 4.78
CA ALA A 67 -12.43 -0.63 3.90
C ALA A 67 -13.39 -1.73 3.38
N GLY A 68 -13.20 -2.99 3.78
CA GLY A 68 -13.88 -4.15 3.18
C GLY A 68 -13.36 -4.51 1.79
N CYS A 69 -12.15 -4.08 1.43
CA CYS A 69 -11.49 -4.39 0.18
C CYS A 69 -10.44 -5.50 0.34
N SER A 70 -10.05 -6.06 -0.79
CA SER A 70 -8.93 -6.99 -0.98
C SER A 70 -8.02 -6.52 -2.13
N PHE A 71 -7.01 -7.30 -2.50
CA PHE A 71 -6.19 -7.00 -3.68
C PHE A 71 -6.97 -7.12 -5.00
N ASP A 72 -8.03 -7.93 -5.05
CA ASP A 72 -8.89 -8.08 -6.23
C ASP A 72 -9.67 -6.78 -6.56
N ASP A 73 -9.80 -5.90 -5.57
CA ASP A 73 -10.46 -4.61 -5.70
C ASP A 73 -9.52 -3.51 -6.19
N VAL A 74 -8.22 -3.78 -6.28
CA VAL A 74 -7.21 -2.79 -6.69
C VAL A 74 -7.29 -2.56 -8.20
N VAL A 75 -7.52 -1.30 -8.58
CA VAL A 75 -7.71 -0.89 -9.97
C VAL A 75 -6.53 -0.09 -10.52
N ASP A 76 -5.68 0.46 -9.64
CA ASP A 76 -4.48 1.21 -10.01
C ASP A 76 -3.33 0.94 -9.05
N VAL A 77 -2.13 0.67 -9.58
CA VAL A 77 -0.91 0.45 -8.78
C VAL A 77 0.24 1.31 -9.28
N THR A 78 0.82 2.08 -8.36
CA THR A 78 2.12 2.75 -8.56
C THR A 78 3.10 2.28 -7.49
N THR A 79 4.30 1.85 -7.89
CA THR A 79 5.39 1.52 -6.95
C THR A 79 6.58 2.44 -7.13
N PHE A 80 7.23 2.78 -6.01
CA PHE A 80 8.39 3.64 -5.95
C PHE A 80 9.58 2.87 -5.38
N HIS A 81 10.76 3.06 -5.98
CA HIS A 81 11.97 2.28 -5.69
C HIS A 81 13.17 3.20 -5.54
N THR A 82 13.98 3.04 -4.50
CA THR A 82 15.21 3.83 -4.32
C THR A 82 16.35 3.38 -5.24
N LYS A 83 16.37 2.09 -5.60
CA LYS A 83 17.38 1.47 -6.48
C LYS A 83 16.75 0.39 -7.36
N PRO A 84 15.87 0.76 -8.32
CA PRO A 84 15.07 -0.20 -9.07
C PRO A 84 15.90 -1.26 -9.80
N ASP A 85 17.09 -0.91 -10.27
CA ASP A 85 18.05 -1.80 -10.93
C ASP A 85 18.59 -2.93 -10.03
N GLU A 86 18.74 -2.67 -8.73
CA GLU A 86 19.12 -3.69 -7.73
C GLU A 86 17.91 -4.42 -7.14
N GLN A 87 16.72 -3.81 -7.18
CA GLN A 87 15.56 -4.19 -6.35
C GLN A 87 14.46 -4.94 -7.12
N ILE A 88 14.33 -4.72 -8.44
CA ILE A 88 13.11 -5.10 -9.18
C ILE A 88 12.79 -6.59 -9.13
N GLU A 89 13.80 -7.47 -9.21
CA GLU A 89 13.59 -8.93 -9.17
C GLU A 89 13.01 -9.40 -7.83
N THR A 90 13.47 -8.81 -6.72
CA THR A 90 12.92 -9.11 -5.39
C THR A 90 11.47 -8.63 -5.28
N VAL A 91 11.17 -7.44 -5.82
CA VAL A 91 9.80 -6.91 -5.84
C VAL A 91 8.89 -7.79 -6.69
N LEU A 92 9.34 -8.24 -7.86
CA LEU A 92 8.56 -9.11 -8.76
C LEU A 92 8.24 -10.46 -8.09
N ALA A 93 9.19 -11.06 -7.40
CA ALA A 93 8.99 -12.30 -6.66
C ALA A 93 7.90 -12.16 -5.58
N VAL A 94 8.02 -11.15 -4.71
CA VAL A 94 7.01 -10.88 -3.67
C VAL A 94 5.66 -10.51 -4.28
N ARG A 95 5.65 -9.65 -5.31
CA ARG A 95 4.42 -9.22 -6.00
C ARG A 95 3.67 -10.41 -6.60
N ALA A 96 4.37 -11.40 -7.15
CA ALA A 96 3.74 -12.59 -7.74
C ALA A 96 2.98 -13.42 -6.69
N GLU A 97 3.43 -13.43 -5.43
CA GLU A 97 2.74 -14.10 -4.32
C GLU A 97 1.53 -13.29 -3.82
N GLU A 98 1.57 -11.96 -3.94
CA GLU A 98 0.60 -11.06 -3.31
C GLU A 98 -0.57 -10.65 -4.21
N ILE A 99 -0.36 -10.46 -5.52
CA ILE A 99 -1.36 -9.84 -6.43
C ILE A 99 -2.37 -10.82 -7.03
N GLY A 100 -2.31 -12.11 -6.69
CA GLY A 100 -3.25 -13.12 -7.14
C GLY A 100 -3.12 -13.51 -8.62
N GLN A 101 -4.21 -14.01 -9.18
CA GLN A 101 -4.30 -14.52 -10.56
C GLN A 101 -4.87 -13.47 -11.52
N PRO A 102 -4.72 -13.63 -12.86
CA PRO A 102 -5.33 -12.72 -13.82
C PRO A 102 -6.85 -12.56 -13.66
N PRO A 103 -7.44 -11.39 -14.03
CA PRO A 103 -6.76 -10.23 -14.62
C PRO A 103 -5.95 -9.44 -13.60
N TYR A 104 -4.69 -9.15 -13.94
CA TYR A 104 -3.81 -8.38 -13.07
C TYR A 104 -4.18 -6.88 -13.09
N PRO A 105 -3.93 -6.13 -11.99
CA PRO A 105 -4.08 -4.68 -12.01
C PRO A 105 -3.08 -4.05 -13.00
N ASN A 106 -3.39 -2.83 -13.46
CA ASN A 106 -2.38 -2.01 -14.13
C ASN A 106 -1.17 -1.81 -13.18
N TRP A 107 -0.02 -1.40 -13.72
CA TRP A 107 1.14 -1.14 -12.88
C TRP A 107 2.11 -0.14 -13.50
N THR A 108 2.52 0.85 -12.71
CA THR A 108 3.60 1.78 -13.03
C THR A 108 4.68 1.68 -11.95
N ALA A 109 5.93 1.41 -12.34
CA ALA A 109 7.09 1.36 -11.44
C ALA A 109 8.03 2.55 -11.72
N VAL A 110 8.43 3.28 -10.68
CA VAL A 110 9.20 4.53 -10.80
C VAL A 110 10.42 4.51 -9.87
N GLY A 111 11.60 4.82 -10.41
CA GLY A 111 12.79 5.11 -9.61
C GLY A 111 12.70 6.50 -8.96
N VAL A 112 12.96 6.59 -7.67
CA VAL A 112 12.90 7.85 -6.89
C VAL A 112 14.14 8.01 -6.02
N ASN A 113 14.46 9.25 -5.65
CA ASN A 113 15.67 9.53 -4.87
C ASN A 113 15.50 9.32 -3.36
N TRP A 114 14.27 9.26 -2.83
CA TRP A 114 14.02 9.19 -1.39
C TRP A 114 12.59 8.76 -1.04
N LEU A 115 12.43 7.92 -0.01
CA LEU A 115 11.15 7.45 0.54
C LEU A 115 11.18 7.44 2.08
N ALA A 116 11.51 8.55 2.74
CA ALA A 116 11.44 8.67 4.21
C ALA A 116 12.19 7.59 5.04
N GLY A 117 13.30 7.07 4.51
CA GLY A 117 14.08 5.99 5.16
C GLY A 117 13.67 4.57 4.76
N PHE A 118 12.73 4.43 3.83
CA PHE A 118 12.36 3.19 3.17
C PHE A 118 12.96 3.10 1.77
N ASP A 119 12.93 1.91 1.19
CA ASP A 119 13.46 1.58 -0.13
C ASP A 119 12.37 1.17 -1.13
N PHE A 120 11.19 0.82 -0.62
CA PHE A 120 10.02 0.46 -1.42
C PHE A 120 8.74 1.08 -0.84
N GLU A 121 7.93 1.67 -1.72
CA GLU A 121 6.59 2.15 -1.41
C GLU A 121 5.60 1.71 -2.49
N ILE A 122 4.43 1.23 -2.07
CA ILE A 122 3.31 0.89 -2.96
C ILE A 122 2.12 1.80 -2.69
N LYS A 123 1.62 2.46 -3.73
CA LYS A 123 0.43 3.31 -3.70
C LYS A 123 -0.64 2.71 -4.60
N VAL A 124 -1.87 2.61 -4.09
CA VAL A 124 -2.98 2.02 -4.84
C VAL A 124 -4.25 2.87 -4.81
N VAL A 125 -5.09 2.63 -5.81
CA VAL A 125 -6.52 2.97 -5.77
C VAL A 125 -7.31 1.67 -5.87
N ALA A 126 -8.32 1.51 -5.01
CA ALA A 126 -9.21 0.36 -5.03
C ALA A 126 -10.67 0.79 -5.22
N ARG A 127 -11.48 -0.07 -5.83
CA ARG A 127 -12.93 0.07 -5.88
C ARG A 127 -13.52 -0.58 -4.63
N ILE A 128 -14.28 0.17 -3.85
CA ILE A 128 -14.95 -0.38 -2.67
C ILE A 128 -16.14 -1.20 -3.14
N PRO A 129 -16.24 -2.50 -2.78
CA PRO A 129 -17.38 -3.32 -3.15
C PRO A 129 -18.70 -2.67 -2.71
N THR A 130 -19.64 -2.53 -3.64
CA THR A 130 -20.99 -2.14 -3.29
C THR A 130 -21.59 -3.28 -2.47
N GLN A 131 -22.06 -3.01 -1.24
CA GLN A 131 -22.88 -3.99 -0.55
C GLN A 131 -24.15 -4.19 -1.38
N VAL A 132 -24.27 -5.35 -2.03
CA VAL A 132 -25.52 -5.77 -2.63
C VAL A 132 -26.43 -6.12 -1.46
N GLY A 133 -27.41 -5.26 -1.21
CA GLY A 133 -28.47 -5.49 -0.22
C GLY A 133 -29.42 -6.60 -0.66
#